data_AF-A0A962UFB3-F1
#
_entry.id   AF-A0A962UFB3-F1
#
_cell.length_a   1.000
_cell.length_b   1.000
_cell.length_c   1.000
_cell.angle_alpha   90.00
_cell.angle_beta   90.00
_cell.angle_gamma   90.00
#
_symmetry.space_group_name_H-M   'P 1'
#
loop_
_entity.id
_entity.type
_entity.pdbx_description
1 polymer ?
#
loop_
_entity_poly.entity_id
_entity_poly.type
_entity_poly.pdbx_seq_one_letter_code
_entity_poly.pdbx_strand_id
1 'polypeptide(L)'
;MNDIIENKTFDEIQVGDQASLTRTLDQDGVEALAIITGNFNLIDLDPGPADTSMYGQGGGQTSWSATLFATLAGTRLPGLGSIAKHIDVRLHRPVAIGVPVTATATVKEKRAETGTVLLDCRAVNPVGEEVATGSVEVLAPREKMRHELLDLPKVQLRRDNRYLDLLRACEGLPALGCAVVHPCSADALRGAVEAAEHHLITPILIGPEDKIRAIAAQEHLDLTPYRLVPTEHSHHSAELAVAMVLSGEAQTLMKGSLHTDELLAEVVKKVGGL
;
A
#
# COMPACT_ATOMS: atom_id res chain seq x y z
N MET A 1 17.86 -10.83 17.35
CA MET A 1 18.24 -10.03 18.53
C MET A 1 17.45 -8.75 18.42
N ASN A 2 16.60 -8.44 19.39
CA ASN A 2 15.84 -7.19 19.34
C ASN A 2 16.82 -6.03 19.54
N ASP A 3 16.68 -4.98 18.74
CA ASP A 3 17.49 -3.78 18.89
C ASP A 3 17.18 -3.14 20.25
N ILE A 4 18.21 -2.93 21.08
CA ILE A 4 18.08 -2.23 22.36
C ILE A 4 18.22 -0.73 22.08
N ILE A 5 17.26 0.06 22.55
CA ILE A 5 17.35 1.53 22.56
C ILE A 5 17.72 2.02 23.95
N GLU A 6 18.61 3.02 23.98
CA GLU A 6 19.17 3.61 25.18
C GLU A 6 19.18 5.13 25.06
N ASN A 7 18.94 5.84 26.18
CA ASN A 7 19.03 7.30 26.24
C ASN A 7 20.45 7.79 26.61
N LYS A 8 20.68 9.09 26.45
CA LYS A 8 21.75 9.81 27.15
C LYS A 8 21.17 10.63 28.29
N THR A 9 21.74 10.52 29.48
CA THR A 9 21.35 11.38 30.60
C THR A 9 21.82 12.82 30.37
N PHE A 10 21.25 13.78 31.09
CA PHE A 10 21.67 15.18 31.03
C PHE A 10 23.20 15.33 31.22
N ASP A 11 23.81 14.54 32.09
CA ASP A 11 25.24 14.63 32.40
C ASP A 11 26.12 14.03 31.30
N GLU A 12 25.63 13.02 30.58
CA GLU A 12 26.34 12.38 29.46
C GLU A 12 26.33 13.22 28.17
N ILE A 13 25.33 14.09 28.01
CA ILE A 13 25.16 14.91 26.79
C ILE A 13 26.23 16.00 26.72
N GLN A 14 26.77 16.23 25.53
CA GLN A 14 27.70 17.33 25.26
C GLN A 14 27.17 18.27 24.19
N VAL A 15 27.54 19.55 24.27
CA VAL A 15 27.27 20.49 23.16
C VAL A 15 28.04 20.03 21.92
N GLY A 16 27.35 19.99 20.79
CA GLY A 16 27.84 19.40 19.54
C GLY A 16 27.46 17.94 19.33
N ASP A 17 26.93 17.24 20.33
CA ASP A 17 26.37 15.89 20.13
C ASP A 17 25.29 15.93 19.06
N GLN A 18 25.27 14.93 18.19
CA GLN A 18 24.35 14.88 17.06
C GLN A 18 23.69 13.50 16.92
N ALA A 19 22.45 13.50 16.45
CA ALA A 19 21.75 12.31 16.00
C ALA A 19 20.98 12.62 14.71
N SER A 20 20.82 11.60 13.87
CA SER A 20 20.05 11.70 12.64
C SER A 20 19.19 10.47 12.40
N LEU A 21 18.15 10.64 11.60
CA LEU A 21 17.33 9.55 11.05
C LEU A 21 16.87 9.93 9.65
N THR A 22 16.65 8.91 8.84
CA THR A 22 16.03 9.05 7.51
C THR A 22 14.71 8.30 7.51
N ARG A 23 13.68 8.95 7.00
CA ARG A 23 12.34 8.37 6.83
C ARG A 23 11.77 8.78 5.49
N THR A 24 10.90 7.93 4.96
CA THR A 24 10.11 8.20 3.76
C THR A 24 8.64 8.24 4.15
N LEU A 25 7.92 9.24 3.68
CA LEU A 25 6.47 9.33 3.82
C LEU A 25 5.84 8.93 2.49
N ASP A 26 5.41 7.68 2.38
CA ASP A 26 4.70 7.14 1.22
C ASP A 26 3.19 7.43 1.32
N GLN A 27 2.43 6.99 0.32
CA GLN A 27 0.99 7.25 0.23
C GLN A 27 0.23 6.74 1.47
N ASP A 28 0.51 5.51 1.89
CA ASP A 28 -0.09 4.91 3.08
C ASP A 28 0.27 5.72 4.34
N GLY A 29 1.51 6.19 4.45
CA GLY A 29 1.96 7.05 5.55
C GLY A 29 1.25 8.41 5.59
N VAL A 30 1.06 9.06 4.44
CA VAL A 30 0.32 10.34 4.35
C VAL A 30 -1.13 10.14 4.80
N GLU A 31 -1.79 9.10 4.31
CA GLU A 31 -3.18 8.78 4.68
C GLU A 31 -3.31 8.46 6.18
N ALA A 32 -2.42 7.62 6.71
CA ALA A 32 -2.40 7.32 8.15
C ALA A 32 -2.19 8.59 8.99
N LEU A 33 -1.30 9.49 8.57
CA LEU A 33 -1.07 10.75 9.26
C LEU A 33 -2.31 11.65 9.20
N ALA A 34 -2.97 11.74 8.05
CA ALA A 34 -4.22 12.48 7.89
C ALA A 34 -5.34 11.93 8.80
N ILE A 35 -5.50 10.61 8.87
CA ILE A 35 -6.49 9.95 9.74
C ILE A 35 -6.22 10.23 11.22
N ILE A 36 -4.96 10.06 11.67
CA ILE A 36 -4.59 10.24 13.08
C ILE A 36 -4.74 11.69 13.52
N THR A 37 -4.42 12.64 12.65
CA THR A 37 -4.42 14.08 12.98
C THR A 37 -5.74 14.78 12.65
N GLY A 38 -6.60 14.16 11.82
CA GLY A 38 -7.75 14.81 11.20
C GLY A 38 -7.37 15.86 10.14
N ASN A 39 -6.09 15.98 9.79
CA ASN A 39 -5.61 16.96 8.82
C ASN A 39 -5.71 16.41 7.39
N PHE A 40 -6.92 16.49 6.82
CA PHE A 40 -7.16 16.04 5.45
C PHE A 40 -6.53 16.91 4.38
N ASN A 41 -5.96 18.08 4.71
CA ASN A 41 -5.16 18.87 3.76
C ASN A 41 -3.82 18.19 3.39
N LEU A 42 -3.48 17.07 4.03
CA LEU A 42 -2.34 16.23 3.69
C LEU A 42 -2.64 15.29 2.51
N ILE A 43 -3.91 14.92 2.32
CA ILE A 43 -4.34 14.01 1.26
C ILE A 43 -5.08 14.79 0.19
N ASP A 44 -4.95 14.33 -1.04
CA ASP A 44 -5.81 14.78 -2.12
C ASP A 44 -7.18 14.12 -1.94
N LEU A 45 -8.19 14.89 -1.54
CA LEU A 45 -9.55 14.39 -1.36
C LEU A 45 -10.27 14.19 -2.71
N ASP A 46 -9.79 14.83 -3.78
CA ASP A 46 -10.36 14.74 -5.13
C ASP A 46 -9.32 15.22 -6.18
N PRO A 47 -8.56 14.31 -6.82
CA PRO A 47 -7.54 14.64 -7.82
C PRO A 47 -8.10 15.20 -9.15
N GLY A 48 -9.37 15.62 -9.15
CA GLY A 48 -9.99 16.30 -10.27
C GLY A 48 -9.32 17.66 -10.60
N PRO A 49 -9.76 18.31 -11.69
CA PRO A 49 -9.23 19.60 -12.17
C PRO A 49 -9.43 20.79 -11.21
N ALA A 50 -9.84 20.55 -9.96
CA ALA A 50 -10.14 21.52 -8.93
C ALA A 50 -8.96 21.81 -7.96
N ASP A 51 -7.87 21.01 -7.98
CA ASP A 51 -6.65 21.39 -7.22
C ASP A 51 -5.98 22.59 -7.88
N THR A 52 -6.17 23.75 -7.26
CA THR A 52 -5.63 25.05 -7.67
C THR A 52 -4.48 25.51 -6.77
N SER A 53 -3.98 24.61 -5.89
CA SER A 53 -2.96 24.97 -4.93
C SER A 53 -1.60 25.21 -5.60
N MET A 54 -0.87 26.21 -5.11
CA MET A 54 0.44 26.63 -5.65
C MET A 54 1.48 25.50 -5.64
N TYR A 55 1.32 24.49 -4.78
CA TYR A 55 2.27 23.41 -4.60
C TYR A 55 1.76 22.03 -5.04
N GLY A 56 0.50 21.93 -5.51
CA GLY A 56 -0.16 20.66 -5.79
C GLY A 56 -0.09 19.67 -4.61
N GLN A 57 -0.06 18.37 -4.93
CA GLN A 57 0.22 17.29 -4.00
C GLN A 57 1.62 17.44 -3.35
N GLY A 58 1.74 18.09 -2.19
CA GLY A 58 3.05 18.16 -1.51
C GLY A 58 3.30 19.25 -0.45
N GLY A 59 2.42 20.24 -0.31
CA GLY A 59 2.64 21.35 0.62
C GLY A 59 2.52 20.96 2.11
N GLY A 60 1.45 20.25 2.47
CA GLY A 60 1.13 19.92 3.87
C GLY A 60 2.09 18.91 4.49
N GLN A 61 2.71 18.04 3.69
CA GLN A 61 3.59 16.96 4.13
C GLN A 61 4.84 17.48 4.83
N THR A 62 5.31 18.69 4.50
CA THR A 62 6.52 19.27 5.11
C THR A 62 6.41 19.40 6.63
N SER A 63 5.19 19.60 7.17
CA SER A 63 4.96 19.70 8.62
C SER A 63 5.34 18.43 9.38
N TRP A 64 5.38 17.28 8.71
CA TRP A 64 5.89 16.02 9.26
C TRP A 64 7.33 16.13 9.79
N SER A 65 8.12 17.09 9.27
CA SER A 65 9.46 17.38 9.79
C SER A 65 9.46 17.70 11.29
N ALA A 66 8.39 18.33 11.80
CA ALA A 66 8.24 18.58 13.24
C ALA A 66 8.17 17.27 14.03
N THR A 67 7.44 16.28 13.51
CA THR A 67 7.35 14.94 14.10
C THR A 67 8.69 14.22 14.03
N LEU A 68 9.46 14.39 12.96
CA LEU A 68 10.82 13.83 12.86
C LEU A 68 11.76 14.42 13.92
N PHE A 69 11.70 15.73 14.15
CA PHE A 69 12.50 16.40 15.19
C PHE A 69 12.09 15.94 16.60
N ALA A 70 10.79 15.83 16.88
CA ALA A 70 10.30 15.27 18.12
C ALA A 70 10.72 13.79 18.30
N THR A 71 10.72 13.01 17.21
CA THR A 71 11.16 11.61 17.21
C THR A 71 12.64 11.50 17.56
N LEU A 72 13.50 12.35 16.97
CA LEU A 72 14.92 12.40 17.32
C LEU A 72 15.12 12.69 18.81
N ALA A 73 14.42 13.70 19.34
CA ALA A 73 14.47 14.05 20.75
C ALA A 73 14.06 12.89 21.67
N GLY A 74 12.96 12.20 21.35
CA GLY A 74 12.39 11.14 22.18
C GLY A 74 13.05 9.76 22.03
N THR A 75 13.76 9.49 20.94
CA THR A 75 14.27 8.14 20.64
C THR A 75 15.78 8.05 20.44
N ARG A 76 16.47 9.16 20.20
CA ARG A 76 17.92 9.17 19.90
C ARG A 76 18.72 10.11 20.79
N LEU A 77 18.34 11.39 20.86
CA LEU A 77 19.13 12.41 21.55
C LEU A 77 18.22 13.50 22.13
N PRO A 78 18.00 13.53 23.46
CA PRO A 78 18.56 12.63 24.47
C PRO A 78 18.05 11.19 24.40
N GLY A 79 16.85 10.94 23.85
CA GLY A 79 16.25 9.60 23.79
C GLY A 79 15.25 9.35 24.91
N LEU A 80 15.06 8.08 25.29
CA LEU A 80 14.04 7.64 26.25
C LEU A 80 14.00 8.48 27.54
N GLY A 81 12.78 8.78 28.00
CA GLY A 81 12.56 9.62 29.19
C GLY A 81 12.67 11.13 28.94
N SER A 82 13.00 11.54 27.72
CA SER A 82 12.96 12.95 27.32
C SER A 82 11.54 13.49 27.27
N ILE A 83 11.37 14.76 27.65
CA ILE A 83 10.10 15.48 27.51
C ILE A 83 10.35 16.73 26.67
N ALA A 84 9.78 16.78 25.47
CA ALA A 84 9.79 17.99 24.65
C ALA A 84 8.95 19.07 25.34
N LYS A 85 9.55 20.25 25.55
CA LYS A 85 8.91 21.42 26.19
C LYS A 85 8.47 22.45 25.16
N HIS A 86 9.25 22.62 24.10
CA HIS A 86 8.97 23.55 23.03
C HIS A 86 9.53 23.02 21.71
N ILE A 87 8.77 23.21 20.62
CA ILE A 87 9.17 22.84 19.26
C ILE A 87 8.85 24.04 18.37
N ASP A 88 9.88 24.58 17.73
CA ASP A 88 9.77 25.62 16.68
C ASP A 88 10.22 25.01 15.35
N VAL A 89 9.45 25.22 14.28
CA VAL A 89 9.75 24.69 12.96
C VAL A 89 9.42 25.72 11.88
N ARG A 90 10.36 25.89 10.95
CA ARG A 90 10.22 26.66 9.72
C ARG A 90 10.21 25.71 8.54
N LEU A 91 9.18 25.81 7.71
CA LEU A 91 8.99 24.98 6.52
C LEU A 91 9.48 25.78 5.31
N HIS A 92 10.44 25.23 4.56
CA HIS A 92 11.10 25.94 3.48
C HIS A 92 10.67 25.45 2.10
N ARG A 93 10.47 24.13 1.96
CA ARG A 93 10.17 23.47 0.68
C ARG A 93 9.18 22.32 0.88
N PRO A 94 8.32 22.04 -0.11
CA PRO A 94 7.45 20.87 -0.09
C PRO A 94 8.27 19.57 -0.04
N VAL A 95 7.68 18.53 0.56
CA VAL A 95 8.23 17.17 0.57
C VAL A 95 7.33 16.30 -0.31
N ALA A 96 7.89 15.81 -1.42
CA ALA A 96 7.18 14.91 -2.31
C ALA A 96 6.96 13.53 -1.67
N ILE A 97 5.82 12.91 -1.97
CA ILE A 97 5.47 11.57 -1.50
C ILE A 97 6.50 10.55 -2.00
N GLY A 98 6.91 9.65 -1.12
CA GLY A 98 7.91 8.61 -1.44
C GLY A 98 9.36 9.09 -1.47
N VAL A 99 9.62 10.39 -1.31
CA VAL A 99 10.99 10.92 -1.24
C VAL A 99 11.52 10.84 0.20
N PRO A 100 12.71 10.24 0.43
CA PRO A 100 13.29 10.18 1.76
C PRO A 100 13.76 11.54 2.25
N VAL A 101 13.50 11.84 3.52
CA VAL A 101 13.95 13.04 4.23
C VAL A 101 14.87 12.61 5.38
N THR A 102 16.03 13.25 5.47
CA THR A 102 16.97 13.05 6.57
C THR A 102 16.85 14.20 7.56
N ALA A 103 16.38 13.90 8.77
CA ALA A 103 16.35 14.83 9.88
C ALA A 103 17.60 14.64 10.75
N THR A 104 18.17 15.74 11.21
CA THR A 104 19.34 15.79 12.09
C THR A 104 19.08 16.76 13.22
N ALA A 105 19.43 16.37 14.45
CA ALA A 105 19.34 17.19 15.65
C ALA A 105 20.73 17.29 16.29
N THR A 106 21.17 18.52 16.58
CA THR A 106 22.48 18.81 17.17
C THR A 106 22.29 19.57 18.48
N VAL A 107 22.98 19.16 19.55
CA VAL A 107 22.92 19.86 20.83
C VAL A 107 23.61 21.20 20.71
N LYS A 108 22.82 22.27 20.78
CA LYS A 108 23.29 23.65 20.70
C LYS A 108 23.63 24.22 22.07
N GLU A 109 22.85 23.88 23.10
CA GLU A 109 22.97 24.46 24.43
C GLU A 109 22.51 23.45 25.50
N LYS A 110 23.15 23.48 26.67
CA LYS A 110 22.71 22.79 27.89
C LYS A 110 22.43 23.81 28.99
N ARG A 111 21.27 23.69 29.64
CA ARG A 111 20.82 24.59 30.71
C ARG A 111 20.71 23.80 32.01
N ALA A 112 21.72 23.92 32.86
CA ALA A 112 21.80 23.15 34.11
C ALA A 112 20.67 23.52 35.10
N GLU A 113 20.32 24.81 35.17
CA GLU A 113 19.28 25.39 36.03
C GLU A 113 17.93 24.68 35.85
N THR A 114 17.57 24.38 34.61
CA THR A 114 16.28 23.78 34.21
C THR A 114 16.40 22.29 33.90
N GLY A 115 17.62 21.78 33.72
CA GLY A 115 17.89 20.44 33.18
C GLY A 115 17.51 20.29 31.70
N THR A 116 17.34 21.40 30.96
CA THR A 116 16.93 21.36 29.56
C THR A 116 18.11 21.42 28.60
N VAL A 117 17.93 20.82 27.43
CA VAL A 117 18.87 20.82 26.31
C VAL A 117 18.16 21.43 25.10
N LEU A 118 18.81 22.36 24.41
CA LEU A 118 18.31 22.93 23.16
C LEU A 118 18.95 22.20 21.98
N LEU A 119 18.10 21.60 21.15
CA LEU A 119 18.50 20.95 19.91
C LEU A 119 18.27 21.90 18.74
N ASP A 120 19.29 22.07 17.89
CA ASP A 120 19.19 22.69 16.57
C ASP A 120 18.89 21.59 15.54
N CYS A 121 17.80 21.74 14.81
CA CYS A 121 17.24 20.69 13.97
C CYS A 121 17.17 21.11 12.50
N ARG A 122 17.55 20.20 11.61
CA ARG A 122 17.52 20.39 10.15
C ARG A 122 16.99 19.13 9.47
N ALA A 123 16.10 19.31 8.51
CA ALA A 123 15.62 18.25 7.63
C ALA A 123 16.03 18.57 6.19
N VAL A 124 16.63 17.60 5.51
CA VAL A 124 17.10 17.73 4.12
C VAL A 124 16.54 16.64 3.21
N ASN A 125 16.36 16.99 1.94
CA ASN A 125 16.05 16.03 0.87
C ASN A 125 17.34 15.30 0.40
N PRO A 126 17.24 14.30 -0.51
CA PRO A 126 18.40 13.53 -0.96
C PRO A 126 19.44 14.34 -1.73
N VAL A 127 19.07 15.52 -2.23
CA VAL A 127 19.95 16.45 -2.94
C VAL A 127 20.65 17.43 -1.96
N GLY A 128 20.33 17.36 -0.67
CA GLY A 128 20.92 18.17 0.39
C GLY A 128 20.23 19.52 0.62
N GLU A 129 19.09 19.77 -0.04
CA GLU A 129 18.32 21.01 0.17
C GLU A 129 17.53 20.95 1.47
N GLU A 130 17.45 22.08 2.17
CA GLU A 130 16.64 22.21 3.38
C GLU A 130 15.15 22.21 3.06
N VAL A 131 14.44 21.22 3.60
CA VAL A 131 12.98 21.17 3.55
C VAL A 131 12.38 21.82 4.79
N ALA A 132 13.03 21.68 5.95
CA ALA A 132 12.65 22.35 7.18
C ALA A 132 13.85 22.55 8.12
N THR A 133 13.77 23.58 8.94
CA THR A 133 14.71 23.84 10.05
C THR A 133 13.93 24.13 11.31
N GLY A 134 14.52 23.96 12.48
CA GLY A 134 13.82 24.24 13.72
C GLY A 134 14.67 24.07 14.95
N SER A 135 14.02 24.13 16.10
CA SER A 135 14.64 23.79 17.37
C SER A 135 13.68 23.02 18.27
N VAL A 136 14.25 22.18 19.13
CA VAL A 136 13.49 21.45 20.15
C VAL A 136 14.15 21.71 21.50
N GLU A 137 13.39 22.30 22.43
CA GLU A 137 13.78 22.34 23.83
C GLU A 137 13.29 21.09 24.53
N VAL A 138 14.21 20.34 25.14
CA VAL A 138 13.95 19.04 25.73
C VAL A 138 14.40 19.04 27.18
N LEU A 139 13.53 18.62 28.10
CA LEU A 139 13.96 18.20 29.42
C LEU A 139 14.65 16.84 29.29
N ALA A 140 15.97 16.81 29.52
CA ALA A 140 16.75 15.59 29.37
C ALA A 140 16.56 14.66 30.58
N PRO A 141 16.62 13.33 30.37
CA PRO A 141 16.49 12.37 31.45
C PRO A 141 17.69 12.47 32.41
N ARG A 142 17.44 12.28 33.71
CA ARG A 142 18.50 12.22 34.74
C ARG A 142 19.03 10.80 34.94
N GLU A 143 18.20 9.81 34.63
CA GLU A 143 18.51 8.40 34.82
C GLU A 143 18.65 7.68 33.49
N LYS A 144 19.54 6.68 33.50
CA LYS A 144 19.79 5.85 32.34
C LYS A 144 18.62 4.89 32.13
N MET A 145 18.11 4.84 30.90
CA MET A 145 17.02 3.93 30.51
C MET A 145 17.45 3.09 29.32
N ARG A 146 17.12 1.80 29.39
CA ARG A 146 17.32 0.83 28.30
C ARG A 146 16.02 0.08 28.10
N HIS A 147 15.60 -0.08 26.85
CA HIS A 147 14.41 -0.85 26.50
C HIS A 147 14.68 -1.66 25.25
N GLU A 148 14.18 -2.90 25.21
CA GLU A 148 14.15 -3.69 23.99
C GLU A 148 13.06 -3.16 23.07
N LEU A 149 13.37 -2.90 21.79
CA LEU A 149 12.34 -2.59 20.82
C LEU A 149 11.44 -3.81 20.64
N LEU A 150 10.17 -3.67 21.02
CA LEU A 150 9.13 -4.62 20.68
C LEU A 150 8.65 -4.35 19.26
N ASP A 151 8.27 -5.42 18.55
CA ASP A 151 7.64 -5.29 17.24
C ASP A 151 6.35 -4.48 17.39
N LEU A 152 6.28 -3.37 16.66
CA LEU A 152 5.07 -2.56 16.60
C LEU A 152 3.96 -3.34 15.87
N PRO A 153 2.68 -3.14 16.23
CA PRO A 153 1.58 -3.71 15.49
C PRO A 153 1.62 -3.25 14.04
N LYS A 154 1.35 -4.19 13.12
CA LYS A 154 1.23 -3.87 11.69
C LYS A 154 -0.08 -3.11 11.46
N VAL A 155 0.01 -1.92 10.87
CA VAL A 155 -1.15 -1.14 10.45
C VAL A 155 -1.49 -1.48 9.01
N GLN A 156 -2.76 -1.79 8.74
CA GLN A 156 -3.27 -2.02 7.39
C GLN A 156 -4.40 -1.04 7.11
N LEU A 157 -4.22 -0.22 6.07
CA LEU A 157 -5.29 0.63 5.56
C LEU A 157 -6.22 -0.20 4.68
N ARG A 158 -7.52 -0.19 5.01
CA ARG A 158 -8.56 -0.84 4.21
C ARG A 158 -9.26 0.22 3.37
N ARG A 159 -9.22 0.04 2.06
CA ARG A 159 -9.90 0.89 1.09
C ARG A 159 -11.08 0.12 0.54
N ASP A 160 -12.27 0.72 0.61
CA ASP A 160 -13.50 0.07 0.12
C ASP A 160 -13.52 -0.06 -1.41
N ASN A 161 -12.68 0.71 -2.13
CA ASN A 161 -12.72 0.83 -3.59
C ASN A 161 -11.66 0.01 -4.35
N ARG A 162 -10.86 -0.85 -3.70
CA ARG A 162 -9.75 -1.56 -4.37
C ARG A 162 -10.19 -2.36 -5.61
N TYR A 163 -11.39 -2.95 -5.56
CA TYR A 163 -11.97 -3.66 -6.70
C TYR A 163 -12.29 -2.72 -7.87
N LEU A 164 -12.86 -1.54 -7.57
CA LEU A 164 -13.14 -0.51 -8.57
C LEU A 164 -11.86 0.04 -9.20
N ASP A 165 -10.79 0.20 -8.42
CA ASP A 165 -9.50 0.66 -8.96
C ASP A 165 -8.89 -0.36 -9.93
N LEU A 166 -9.03 -1.66 -9.64
CA LEU A 166 -8.61 -2.72 -10.56
C LEU A 166 -9.46 -2.73 -11.84
N LEU A 167 -10.79 -2.56 -11.72
CA LEU A 167 -11.67 -2.44 -12.89
C LEU A 167 -11.31 -1.23 -13.75
N ARG A 168 -11.06 -0.06 -13.13
CA ARG A 168 -10.60 1.16 -13.82
C ARG A 168 -9.26 0.95 -14.51
N ALA A 169 -8.33 0.24 -13.88
CA ALA A 169 -7.04 -0.07 -14.49
C ALA A 169 -7.16 -0.96 -15.75
N CYS A 170 -8.28 -1.68 -15.89
CA CYS A 170 -8.58 -2.45 -17.10
C CYS A 170 -9.30 -1.62 -18.18
N GLU A 171 -9.80 -0.42 -17.88
CA GLU A 171 -10.47 0.43 -18.88
C GLU A 171 -9.52 0.78 -20.04
N GLY A 172 -9.97 0.53 -21.26
CA GLY A 172 -9.18 0.78 -22.48
C GLY A 172 -8.23 -0.35 -22.89
N LEU A 173 -8.10 -1.41 -22.09
CA LEU A 173 -7.39 -2.62 -22.49
C LEU A 173 -8.29 -3.53 -23.36
N PRO A 174 -7.73 -4.30 -24.32
CA PRO A 174 -8.51 -5.27 -25.07
C PRO A 174 -8.97 -6.41 -24.16
N ALA A 175 -10.22 -6.87 -24.34
CA ALA A 175 -10.78 -8.00 -23.61
C ALA A 175 -9.93 -9.27 -23.84
N LEU A 176 -9.64 -10.01 -22.76
CA LEU A 176 -8.80 -11.20 -22.81
C LEU A 176 -9.63 -12.43 -23.23
N GLY A 177 -9.20 -13.16 -24.26
CA GLY A 177 -9.84 -14.43 -24.65
C GLY A 177 -9.73 -15.46 -23.52
N CYS A 178 -10.84 -15.82 -22.88
CA CYS A 178 -10.84 -16.58 -21.64
C CYS A 178 -11.61 -17.89 -21.79
N ALA A 179 -10.96 -19.03 -21.58
CA ALA A 179 -11.61 -20.32 -21.49
C ALA A 179 -12.21 -20.48 -20.08
N VAL A 180 -13.53 -20.36 -19.98
CA VAL A 180 -14.28 -20.54 -18.73
C VAL A 180 -14.62 -22.01 -18.60
N VAL A 181 -13.94 -22.68 -17.67
CA VAL A 181 -13.96 -24.13 -17.52
C VAL A 181 -15.11 -24.55 -16.63
N HIS A 182 -16.02 -25.34 -17.19
CA HIS A 182 -17.15 -25.94 -16.48
C HIS A 182 -18.00 -24.93 -15.66
N PRO A 183 -18.59 -23.88 -16.26
CA PRO A 183 -19.44 -22.91 -15.55
C PRO A 183 -20.84 -23.47 -15.29
N CYS A 184 -20.93 -24.59 -14.56
CA CYS A 184 -22.19 -25.28 -14.25
C CYS A 184 -22.77 -24.90 -12.87
N SER A 185 -22.54 -23.67 -12.42
CA SER A 185 -23.23 -23.03 -11.29
C SER A 185 -23.65 -21.61 -11.65
N ALA A 186 -24.67 -21.08 -10.96
CA ALA A 186 -25.17 -19.72 -11.16
C ALA A 186 -24.06 -18.67 -11.02
N ASP A 187 -23.31 -18.71 -9.91
CA ASP A 187 -22.23 -17.75 -9.63
C ASP A 187 -21.10 -17.80 -10.69
N ALA A 188 -20.73 -19.00 -11.14
CA ALA A 188 -19.65 -19.16 -12.12
C ALA A 188 -20.06 -18.62 -13.50
N LEU A 189 -21.29 -18.92 -13.93
CA LEU A 189 -21.79 -18.46 -15.23
C LEU A 189 -22.06 -16.95 -15.20
N ARG A 190 -22.72 -16.45 -14.15
CA ARG A 190 -22.98 -15.02 -13.94
C ARG A 190 -21.67 -14.22 -13.91
N GLY A 191 -20.68 -14.66 -13.15
CA GLY A 191 -19.37 -13.98 -13.09
C GLY A 191 -18.65 -13.92 -14.43
N ALA A 192 -18.77 -14.95 -15.27
CA ALA A 192 -18.20 -14.94 -16.63
C ALA A 192 -18.93 -13.96 -17.56
N VAL A 193 -20.26 -13.89 -17.47
CA VAL A 193 -21.08 -12.97 -18.27
C VAL A 193 -20.85 -11.52 -17.84
N GLU A 194 -20.88 -11.23 -16.54
CA GLU A 194 -20.61 -9.88 -16.01
C GLU A 194 -19.20 -9.40 -16.40
N ALA A 195 -18.18 -10.27 -16.31
CA ALA A 195 -16.83 -9.94 -16.75
C ALA A 195 -16.76 -9.62 -18.26
N ALA A 196 -17.57 -10.28 -19.08
CA ALA A 196 -17.67 -10.00 -20.52
C ALA A 196 -18.40 -8.69 -20.80
N GLU A 197 -19.49 -8.40 -20.09
CA GLU A 197 -20.23 -7.13 -20.18
C GLU A 197 -19.32 -5.93 -19.83
N HIS A 198 -18.44 -6.11 -18.86
CA HIS A 198 -17.40 -5.14 -18.49
C HIS A 198 -16.17 -5.14 -19.41
N HIS A 199 -16.19 -5.85 -20.55
CA HIS A 199 -15.08 -5.94 -21.51
C HIS A 199 -13.76 -6.47 -20.91
N LEU A 200 -13.80 -7.19 -19.78
CA LEU A 200 -12.61 -7.76 -19.16
C LEU A 200 -12.15 -9.03 -19.91
N ILE A 201 -13.12 -9.84 -20.34
CA ILE A 201 -12.86 -11.10 -21.04
C ILE A 201 -13.76 -11.27 -22.26
N THR A 202 -13.29 -12.03 -23.25
CA THR A 202 -14.14 -12.65 -24.27
C THR A 202 -14.27 -14.14 -23.92
N PRO A 203 -15.39 -14.56 -23.29
CA PRO A 203 -15.49 -15.89 -22.72
C PRO A 203 -15.76 -16.96 -23.78
N ILE A 204 -15.10 -18.10 -23.62
CA ILE A 204 -15.41 -19.37 -24.28
C ILE A 204 -15.89 -20.31 -23.19
N LEU A 205 -17.18 -20.64 -23.19
CA LEU A 205 -17.84 -21.44 -22.16
C LEU A 205 -17.67 -22.92 -22.49
N ILE A 206 -16.91 -23.65 -21.68
CA ILE A 206 -16.56 -25.05 -21.95
C ILE A 206 -17.21 -25.95 -20.90
N GLY A 207 -18.20 -26.77 -21.28
CA GLY A 207 -18.91 -27.61 -20.33
C GLY A 207 -20.16 -28.29 -20.88
N PRO A 208 -20.88 -29.07 -20.05
CA PRO A 208 -22.16 -29.66 -20.43
C PRO A 208 -23.18 -28.61 -20.86
N GLU A 209 -23.46 -28.57 -22.17
CA GLU A 209 -24.28 -27.53 -22.80
C GLU A 209 -25.67 -27.42 -22.17
N ASP A 210 -26.34 -28.56 -21.96
CA ASP A 210 -27.67 -28.59 -21.34
C ASP A 210 -27.69 -27.94 -19.95
N LYS A 211 -26.64 -28.19 -19.15
CA LYS A 211 -26.53 -27.60 -17.80
C LYS A 211 -26.28 -26.10 -17.88
N ILE A 212 -25.36 -25.66 -18.73
CA ILE A 212 -25.02 -24.24 -18.91
C ILE A 212 -26.26 -23.47 -19.39
N ARG A 213 -26.96 -23.98 -20.39
CA ARG A 213 -28.18 -23.36 -20.92
C ARG A 213 -29.33 -23.35 -19.91
N ALA A 214 -29.49 -24.42 -19.13
CA ALA A 214 -30.50 -24.45 -18.07
C ALA A 214 -30.25 -23.38 -17.01
N ILE A 215 -29.01 -23.20 -16.57
CA ILE A 215 -28.63 -22.15 -15.61
C ILE A 215 -28.82 -20.77 -16.24
N ALA A 216 -28.40 -20.56 -17.48
CA ALA A 216 -28.61 -19.30 -18.18
C ALA A 216 -30.09 -18.90 -18.26
N ALA A 217 -30.96 -19.87 -18.55
CA ALA A 217 -32.40 -19.64 -18.57
C ALA A 217 -32.98 -19.30 -17.19
N GLN A 218 -32.49 -19.96 -16.13
CA GLN A 218 -32.89 -19.68 -14.74
C GLN A 218 -32.41 -18.31 -14.25
N GLU A 219 -31.19 -17.92 -14.62
CA GLU A 219 -30.52 -16.68 -14.19
C GLU A 219 -30.79 -15.49 -15.11
N HIS A 220 -31.55 -15.69 -16.19
CA HIS A 220 -31.86 -14.73 -17.25
C HIS A 220 -30.62 -14.15 -17.95
N LEU A 221 -29.60 -14.98 -18.20
CA LEU A 221 -28.36 -14.59 -18.85
C LEU A 221 -28.43 -14.85 -20.37
N ASP A 222 -28.07 -13.87 -21.18
CA ASP A 222 -27.94 -14.05 -22.63
C ASP A 222 -26.56 -14.64 -22.96
N LEU A 223 -26.55 -15.86 -23.47
CA LEU A 223 -25.32 -16.54 -23.90
C LEU A 223 -25.06 -16.44 -25.41
N THR A 224 -25.97 -15.83 -26.18
CA THR A 224 -25.85 -15.71 -27.64
C THR A 224 -24.53 -15.08 -28.11
N PRO A 225 -23.95 -14.09 -27.41
CA PRO A 225 -22.68 -13.48 -27.82
C PRO A 225 -21.45 -14.38 -27.59
N TYR A 226 -21.57 -15.46 -26.82
CA TYR A 226 -20.43 -16.22 -26.32
C TYR A 226 -20.30 -17.58 -27.00
N ARG A 227 -19.05 -17.99 -27.27
CA ARG A 227 -18.76 -19.31 -27.84
C ARG A 227 -19.01 -20.36 -26.77
N LEU A 228 -19.88 -21.33 -27.05
CA LEU A 228 -20.11 -22.50 -26.21
C LEU A 228 -19.46 -23.73 -26.83
N VAL A 229 -18.64 -24.43 -26.05
CA VAL A 229 -17.96 -25.67 -26.45
C VAL A 229 -18.47 -26.82 -25.56
N PRO A 230 -19.31 -27.71 -26.10
CA PRO A 230 -19.94 -28.76 -25.32
C PRO A 230 -18.93 -29.83 -24.88
N THR A 231 -18.98 -30.22 -23.60
CA THR A 231 -18.24 -31.38 -23.06
C THR A 231 -19.12 -32.21 -22.14
N GLU A 232 -18.76 -33.47 -21.89
CA GLU A 232 -19.63 -34.41 -21.15
C GLU A 232 -19.57 -34.20 -19.62
N HIS A 233 -18.39 -33.91 -19.08
CA HIS A 233 -18.15 -33.77 -17.65
C HIS A 233 -16.96 -32.84 -17.39
N SER A 234 -16.67 -32.59 -16.12
CA SER A 234 -15.69 -31.59 -15.66
C SER A 234 -14.24 -31.87 -16.06
N HIS A 235 -13.76 -33.12 -15.96
CA HIS A 235 -12.43 -33.46 -16.46
C HIS A 235 -12.25 -33.19 -17.96
N HIS A 236 -13.24 -33.54 -18.80
CA HIS A 236 -13.21 -33.25 -20.23
C HIS A 236 -13.25 -31.73 -20.48
N SER A 237 -14.02 -30.96 -19.70
CA SER A 237 -13.98 -29.49 -19.76
C SER A 237 -12.57 -28.95 -19.50
N ALA A 238 -11.89 -29.47 -18.48
CA ALA A 238 -10.54 -29.02 -18.11
C ALA A 238 -9.50 -29.38 -19.18
N GLU A 239 -9.52 -30.60 -19.69
CA GLU A 239 -8.61 -31.06 -20.76
C GLU A 239 -8.76 -30.19 -22.00
N LEU A 240 -9.99 -29.97 -22.46
CA LEU A 240 -10.27 -29.18 -23.65
C LEU A 240 -9.89 -27.71 -23.47
N ALA A 241 -10.16 -27.14 -22.29
CA ALA A 241 -9.78 -25.77 -21.98
C ALA A 241 -8.26 -25.55 -22.03
N VAL A 242 -7.48 -26.48 -21.47
CA VAL A 242 -6.01 -26.45 -21.54
C VAL A 242 -5.53 -26.56 -22.99
N ALA A 243 -6.10 -27.47 -23.78
CA ALA A 243 -5.76 -27.62 -25.20
C ALA A 243 -6.07 -26.35 -26.01
N MET A 244 -7.17 -25.66 -25.71
CA MET A 244 -7.53 -24.39 -26.35
C MET A 244 -6.55 -23.26 -26.00
N VAL A 245 -6.02 -23.22 -24.77
CA VAL A 245 -4.97 -22.27 -24.42
C VAL A 245 -3.66 -22.59 -25.12
N LEU A 246 -3.26 -23.87 -25.17
CA LEU A 246 -2.05 -24.31 -25.87
C LEU A 246 -2.06 -24.03 -27.38
N SER A 247 -3.23 -24.13 -28.00
CA SER A 247 -3.43 -23.84 -29.43
C SER A 247 -3.57 -22.34 -29.72
N GLY A 248 -3.66 -21.49 -28.69
CA GLY A 248 -3.86 -20.05 -28.82
C GLY A 248 -5.30 -19.62 -29.13
N GLU A 249 -6.27 -20.56 -29.11
CA GLU A 249 -7.70 -20.24 -29.22
C GLU A 249 -8.23 -19.49 -27.98
N ALA A 250 -7.60 -19.70 -26.83
CA ALA A 250 -7.81 -18.94 -25.60
C ALA A 250 -6.47 -18.42 -25.07
N GLN A 251 -6.49 -17.31 -24.33
CA GLN A 251 -5.29 -16.70 -23.74
C GLN A 251 -5.14 -17.01 -22.25
N THR A 252 -6.23 -17.36 -21.57
CA THR A 252 -6.22 -17.70 -20.15
C THR A 252 -7.31 -18.71 -19.80
N LEU A 253 -7.20 -19.30 -18.61
CA LEU A 253 -8.19 -20.17 -18.00
C LEU A 253 -8.92 -19.45 -16.86
N MET A 254 -10.22 -19.64 -16.76
CA MET A 254 -11.03 -19.27 -15.60
C MET A 254 -11.74 -20.50 -15.07
N LYS A 255 -11.50 -20.83 -13.79
CA LYS A 255 -12.21 -21.93 -13.13
C LYS A 255 -13.68 -21.54 -12.96
N GLY A 256 -14.59 -22.35 -13.49
CA GLY A 256 -16.01 -22.30 -13.17
C GLY A 256 -16.32 -23.07 -11.90
N SER A 257 -17.27 -24.00 -11.99
CA SER A 257 -17.82 -24.73 -10.83
C SER A 257 -17.17 -26.09 -10.57
N LEU A 258 -16.17 -26.51 -11.37
CA LEU A 258 -15.39 -27.73 -11.10
C LEU A 258 -14.48 -27.57 -9.87
N HIS A 259 -14.07 -28.71 -9.30
CA HIS A 259 -13.13 -28.70 -8.19
C HIS A 259 -11.73 -28.26 -8.67
N THR A 260 -10.99 -27.57 -7.80
CA THR A 260 -9.72 -26.91 -8.19
C THR A 260 -8.65 -27.93 -8.58
N ASP A 261 -8.65 -29.11 -7.96
CA ASP A 261 -7.73 -30.19 -8.32
C ASP A 261 -7.98 -30.74 -9.74
N GLU A 262 -9.23 -30.81 -10.20
CA GLU A 262 -9.57 -31.30 -11.54
C GLU A 262 -8.98 -30.38 -12.62
N LEU A 263 -9.11 -29.06 -12.43
CA LEU A 263 -8.49 -28.08 -13.33
C LEU A 263 -6.96 -28.13 -13.24
N LEU A 264 -6.42 -28.11 -12.02
CA LEU A 264 -4.97 -28.08 -11.83
C LEU A 264 -4.30 -29.37 -12.29
N ALA A 265 -4.95 -30.53 -12.18
CA ALA A 265 -4.43 -31.80 -12.65
C ALA A 265 -4.15 -31.78 -14.15
N GLU A 266 -4.98 -31.10 -14.95
CA GLU A 266 -4.77 -30.89 -16.38
C GLU A 266 -3.68 -29.85 -16.65
N VAL A 267 -3.72 -28.72 -15.94
CA VAL A 267 -2.76 -27.63 -16.09
C VAL A 267 -1.32 -28.09 -15.82
N VAL A 268 -1.08 -28.90 -14.78
CA VAL A 268 0.27 -29.30 -14.36
C VAL A 268 0.81 -30.55 -15.07
N LYS A 269 0.12 -31.07 -16.10
CA LYS A 269 0.59 -32.24 -16.85
C LYS A 269 1.93 -31.96 -17.51
N LYS A 270 2.88 -32.89 -17.33
CA LYS A 270 4.22 -32.82 -17.96
C LYS A 270 4.16 -32.72 -19.49
N VAL A 271 3.13 -33.32 -20.09
CA VAL A 271 2.89 -33.28 -21.55
C VAL A 271 1.45 -32.81 -21.73
N GLY A 272 1.26 -31.72 -22.48
CA GLY A 272 -0.07 -31.15 -22.74
C GLY A 272 -0.67 -30.30 -21.62
N GLY A 273 0.10 -29.99 -20.56
CA GLY A 273 -0.22 -28.94 -19.58
C GLY A 273 0.30 -27.57 -20.00
N LEU A 274 0.04 -26.54 -19.18
CA LEU A 274 0.48 -25.14 -19.38
C LEU A 274 1.79 -24.80 -18.67
#